data_AF-A0A958JV42-F1
#
_entry.id   AF-A0A958JV42-F1
#
_cell.length_a   1.000
_cell.length_b   1.000
_cell.length_c   1.000
_cell.angle_alpha   90.00
_cell.angle_beta   90.00
_cell.angle_gamma   90.00
#
_symmetry.space_group_name_H-M   'P 1'
#
loop_
_entity.id
_entity.type
_entity.pdbx_description
1 polymer ?
#
loop_
_entity_poly.entity_id
_entity_poly.type
_entity_poly.pdbx_seq_one_letter_code
_entity_poly.pdbx_strand_id
1 'polypeptide(L)'
;MNVIGRFRGVLSGALVVAGGLVVAGGFVGFTQSPALAQSALTTIGVEKREDKHSRSPVLTVSTSTSGSTTKILADAYQRHPEYEQYPMKFEFYVNRELRSTQYRSTGLPGAVGLDVGTDVATLPFNYTVTVATITPNGDLFTTVLEGAAFASSLRGVVDCTISFVSATNSDYVENNVEIVQTGNSTIRLDIPNAEAISTDDTIEATLVASISGETADGTLVTELNNISSSMQSNTVSGSVTSSSTGITALSLANSDGSITISCS
;
A
#
# COMPACT_ATOMS: atom_id res chain seq x y z
N MET A 1 61.52 -39.56 -29.21
CA MET A 1 61.16 -40.88 -28.63
C MET A 1 60.13 -40.59 -27.53
N ASN A 2 58.83 -40.78 -27.79
CA ASN A 2 58.03 -41.96 -27.41
C ASN A 2 58.01 -42.15 -25.88
N VAL A 3 56.90 -42.21 -25.11
CA VAL A 3 55.55 -42.77 -25.34
C VAL A 3 54.52 -42.16 -24.35
N ILE A 4 53.26 -42.22 -24.78
CA ILE A 4 51.97 -41.91 -24.15
C ILE A 4 51.51 -42.96 -23.09
N GLY A 5 51.05 -42.49 -21.92
CA GLY A 5 49.70 -42.76 -21.35
C GLY A 5 49.32 -44.07 -20.62
N ARG A 6 48.20 -43.93 -19.85
CA ARG A 6 47.21 -44.91 -19.34
C ARG A 6 47.41 -45.43 -17.89
N PHE A 7 46.43 -45.65 -16.97
CA PHE A 7 44.94 -45.58 -16.91
C PHE A 7 44.46 -45.90 -15.44
N ARG A 8 43.23 -45.46 -15.04
CA ARG A 8 42.25 -46.01 -14.03
C ARG A 8 42.66 -46.15 -12.53
N GLY A 9 41.81 -45.92 -11.50
CA GLY A 9 40.39 -45.52 -11.37
C GLY A 9 39.87 -45.72 -9.91
N VAL A 10 38.73 -45.06 -9.61
CA VAL A 10 37.61 -45.43 -8.69
C VAL A 10 37.86 -45.59 -7.16
N LEU A 11 37.19 -44.79 -6.30
CA LEU A 11 36.09 -45.21 -5.39
C LEU A 11 35.56 -44.08 -4.46
N SER A 12 34.25 -44.16 -4.23
CA SER A 12 33.37 -43.31 -3.41
C SER A 12 33.65 -43.32 -1.90
N GLY A 13 33.14 -42.31 -1.19
CA GLY A 13 32.93 -42.38 0.27
C GLY A 13 32.45 -41.07 0.89
N ALA A 14 31.15 -40.96 1.15
CA ALA A 14 30.54 -39.94 1.98
C ALA A 14 30.82 -40.21 3.48
N LEU A 15 31.00 -39.15 4.28
CA LEU A 15 30.82 -39.24 5.74
C LEU A 15 30.27 -37.92 6.29
N VAL A 16 29.09 -38.02 6.89
CA VAL A 16 28.38 -37.03 7.70
C VAL A 16 28.65 -37.34 9.17
N VAL A 17 29.10 -36.36 9.97
CA VAL A 17 28.91 -36.27 11.45
C VAL A 17 29.03 -34.78 11.81
N ALA A 18 27.93 -34.04 12.01
CA ALA A 18 27.22 -33.82 13.28
C ALA A 18 28.08 -33.20 14.41
N GLY A 19 27.77 -31.95 14.78
CA GLY A 19 28.40 -31.27 15.92
C GLY A 19 27.89 -29.83 16.04
N GLY A 20 26.68 -29.67 16.58
CA GLY A 20 26.06 -28.37 16.79
C GLY A 20 26.68 -27.57 17.94
N LEU A 21 26.63 -26.25 17.81
CA LEU A 21 26.58 -25.33 18.93
C LEU A 21 25.48 -24.31 18.63
N VAL A 22 24.34 -24.49 19.30
CA VAL A 22 23.21 -23.56 19.28
C VAL A 22 23.52 -22.47 20.31
N VAL A 23 23.73 -21.24 19.87
CA VAL A 23 23.63 -20.06 20.73
C VAL A 23 22.26 -19.44 20.48
N ALA A 24 21.31 -19.81 21.34
CA ALA A 24 20.03 -19.12 21.46
C ALA A 24 20.23 -17.92 22.41
N GLY A 25 19.78 -16.73 22.00
CA GLY A 25 19.94 -15.52 22.82
C GLY A 25 19.24 -14.27 22.30
N GLY A 26 17.94 -14.38 22.02
CA GLY A 26 16.98 -13.27 22.17
C GLY A 26 17.01 -12.13 21.15
N PHE A 27 16.27 -12.28 20.04
CA PHE A 27 15.67 -11.14 19.37
C PHE A 27 14.23 -10.99 19.88
N VAL A 28 13.99 -9.88 20.57
CA VAL A 28 12.64 -9.44 20.95
C VAL A 28 11.93 -9.04 19.67
N GLY A 29 10.93 -9.85 19.28
CA GLY A 29 10.07 -9.57 18.15
C GLY A 29 9.20 -8.34 18.41
N PHE A 30 9.39 -7.32 17.59
CA PHE A 30 8.35 -6.33 17.31
C PHE A 30 8.32 -6.11 15.80
N THR A 31 7.70 -7.04 15.08
CA THR A 31 7.25 -6.83 13.71
C THR A 31 5.85 -6.23 13.77
N GLN A 32 5.74 -4.90 13.73
CA GLN A 32 4.46 -4.27 13.39
C GLN A 32 4.55 -3.78 11.97
N SER A 33 4.05 -4.64 11.07
CA SER A 33 3.73 -4.25 9.70
C SER A 33 2.72 -3.13 9.76
N PRO A 34 2.98 -2.10 8.98
CA PRO A 34 2.22 -0.91 9.11
C PRO A 34 1.27 -0.97 7.85
N ALA A 35 -0.02 -0.60 7.97
CA ALA A 35 -0.95 -0.72 6.82
C ALA A 35 -1.77 0.53 6.39
N LEU A 36 -2.51 0.34 5.30
CA LEU A 36 -3.11 1.38 4.49
C LEU A 36 -4.51 1.78 4.92
N ALA A 37 -4.73 3.09 4.90
CA ALA A 37 -6.02 3.63 4.55
C ALA A 37 -6.38 3.20 3.12
N GLN A 38 -7.33 2.29 2.94
CA GLN A 38 -8.00 2.12 1.65
C GLN A 38 -9.45 1.63 1.77
N SER A 39 -10.30 2.29 0.98
CA SER A 39 -11.74 2.14 0.79
C SER A 39 -12.63 2.49 1.97
N ALA A 40 -12.82 3.80 2.13
CA ALA A 40 -13.91 4.37 2.89
C ALA A 40 -15.26 3.99 2.28
N LEU A 41 -16.00 3.05 2.89
CA LEU A 41 -17.41 2.90 2.57
C LEU A 41 -18.11 4.18 3.04
N THR A 42 -18.32 5.11 2.12
CA THR A 42 -19.00 6.38 2.42
C THR A 42 -20.49 6.13 2.27
N THR A 43 -21.18 5.90 3.39
CA THR A 43 -22.64 5.81 3.37
C THR A 43 -23.19 7.22 3.48
N ILE A 44 -23.79 7.70 2.38
CA ILE A 44 -24.51 8.96 2.33
C ILE A 44 -25.96 8.65 2.73
N GLY A 45 -26.34 9.05 3.94
CA GLY A 45 -27.70 8.89 4.45
C GLY A 45 -27.89 7.71 5.41
N VAL A 46 -28.79 7.90 6.35
CA VAL A 46 -29.26 6.86 7.28
C VAL A 46 -30.24 5.97 6.53
N GLU A 47 -30.04 4.65 6.64
CA GLU A 47 -30.93 3.54 6.27
C GLU A 47 -32.15 3.90 5.36
N LYS A 48 -32.06 3.50 4.08
CA LYS A 48 -33.16 3.45 3.08
C LYS A 48 -33.71 4.78 2.54
N ARG A 49 -33.05 5.92 2.74
CA ARG A 49 -33.31 7.13 1.94
C ARG A 49 -32.00 7.79 1.55
N GLU A 50 -31.47 7.43 0.38
CA GLU A 50 -30.50 8.28 -0.29
C GLU A 50 -31.18 9.64 -0.49
N ASP A 51 -30.59 10.69 0.10
CA ASP A 51 -31.18 12.00 0.04
C ASP A 51 -31.11 12.51 -1.40
N LYS A 52 -32.26 12.54 -2.10
CA LYS A 52 -32.41 13.03 -3.48
C LYS A 52 -31.81 14.42 -3.71
N HIS A 53 -31.60 15.19 -2.65
CA HIS A 53 -31.05 16.53 -2.69
C HIS A 53 -29.58 16.64 -2.25
N SER A 54 -28.91 15.54 -1.89
CA SER A 54 -27.50 15.54 -1.47
C SER A 54 -27.19 16.58 -0.37
N ARG A 55 -28.08 16.75 0.62
CA ARG A 55 -27.94 17.71 1.74
C ARG A 55 -26.95 17.24 2.82
N SER A 56 -26.50 15.99 2.72
CA SER A 56 -25.47 15.46 3.57
C SER A 56 -24.10 16.07 3.25
N PRO A 57 -23.30 16.41 4.28
CA PRO A 57 -21.96 16.94 4.08
C PRO A 57 -21.04 15.91 3.41
N VAL A 58 -20.04 16.37 2.67
CA VAL A 58 -18.99 15.52 2.14
C VAL A 58 -17.93 15.36 3.21
N LEU A 59 -17.61 14.11 3.57
CA LEU A 59 -16.64 13.78 4.61
C LEU A 59 -15.36 13.23 3.97
N THR A 60 -14.22 13.75 4.40
CA THR A 60 -12.89 13.25 4.09
C THR A 60 -12.21 12.88 5.40
N VAL A 61 -11.61 11.69 5.47
CA VAL A 61 -10.86 11.25 6.65
C VAL A 61 -9.48 10.81 6.23
N SER A 62 -8.48 11.25 6.99
CA SER A 62 -7.10 10.79 6.88
C SER A 62 -6.62 10.24 8.20
N THR A 63 -5.66 9.32 8.14
CA THR A 63 -5.00 8.77 9.33
C THR A 63 -3.50 8.96 9.22
N SER A 64 -2.86 9.22 10.35
CA SER A 64 -1.41 9.35 10.45
C SER A 64 -0.94 8.71 11.74
N THR A 65 -0.01 7.76 11.66
CA THR A 65 0.55 7.09 12.84
C THR A 65 1.93 7.65 13.12
N SER A 66 2.17 8.07 14.37
CA SER A 66 3.47 8.54 14.85
C SER A 66 3.77 7.92 16.22
N GLY A 67 4.80 7.08 16.28
CA GLY A 67 5.12 6.32 17.50
C GLY A 67 3.98 5.41 17.94
N SER A 68 3.55 5.54 19.19
CA SER A 68 2.46 4.75 19.81
C SER A 68 1.07 5.37 19.66
N THR A 69 0.92 6.38 18.80
CA THR A 69 -0.33 7.12 18.66
C THR A 69 -0.71 7.24 17.19
N THR A 70 -1.97 6.91 16.88
CA THR A 70 -2.56 7.11 15.57
C THR A 70 -3.53 8.28 15.62
N LYS A 71 -3.28 9.32 14.82
CA LYS A 71 -4.19 10.44 14.61
C LYS A 71 -5.21 10.07 13.53
N ILE A 72 -6.49 10.29 13.82
CA ILE A 72 -7.57 10.27 12.84
C ILE A 72 -8.02 11.72 12.66
N LEU A 73 -7.85 12.26 11.46
CA LEU A 73 -8.27 13.62 11.11
C LEU A 73 -9.45 13.53 10.16
N ALA A 74 -10.51 14.28 10.46
CA ALA A 74 -11.72 14.36 9.67
C ALA A 74 -11.97 15.81 9.27
N ASP A 75 -12.20 16.01 7.98
CA ASP A 75 -12.66 17.27 7.42
C ASP A 75 -13.96 17.03 6.67
N ALA A 76 -14.83 18.02 6.63
CA ALA A 76 -16.04 17.95 5.85
C ALA A 76 -16.36 19.29 5.21
N TYR A 77 -17.17 19.29 4.17
CA TYR A 77 -17.73 20.53 3.65
C TYR A 77 -19.17 20.30 3.22
N GLN A 78 -19.94 21.38 3.19
CA GLN A 78 -21.29 21.34 2.67
C GLN A 78 -21.28 21.63 1.17
N ARG A 79 -22.00 20.81 0.38
CA ARG A 79 -22.10 21.06 -1.07
C ARG A 79 -23.02 22.23 -1.39
N HIS A 80 -24.02 22.45 -0.53
CA HIS A 80 -25.05 23.45 -0.73
C HIS A 80 -24.82 24.64 0.21
N PRO A 81 -24.64 25.85 -0.34
CA PRO A 81 -24.32 27.04 0.45
C PRO A 81 -25.34 27.36 1.56
N GLU A 82 -26.61 27.00 1.37
CA GLU A 82 -27.68 27.23 2.35
C GLU A 82 -27.46 26.51 3.70
N TYR A 83 -26.68 25.42 3.72
CA TYR A 83 -26.34 24.69 4.93
C TYR A 83 -24.92 24.95 5.45
N GLU A 84 -24.08 25.69 4.71
CA GLU A 84 -22.71 26.01 5.15
C GLU A 84 -22.70 26.76 6.48
N GLN A 85 -23.69 27.62 6.73
CA GLN A 85 -23.83 28.41 7.95
C GLN A 85 -24.04 27.57 9.23
N TYR A 86 -24.46 26.31 9.09
CA TYR A 86 -24.80 25.47 10.22
C TYR A 86 -23.59 24.69 10.75
N PRO A 87 -23.49 24.50 12.08
CA PRO A 87 -22.40 23.74 12.66
C PRO A 87 -22.50 22.26 12.27
N MET A 88 -21.34 21.63 12.15
CA MET A 88 -21.21 20.20 11.91
C MET A 88 -20.79 19.50 13.20
N LYS A 89 -21.43 18.38 13.50
CA LYS A 89 -21.08 17.44 14.58
C LYS A 89 -20.27 16.30 13.98
N PHE A 90 -19.09 16.05 14.53
CA PHE A 90 -18.24 14.92 14.20
C PHE A 90 -18.24 13.94 15.37
N GLU A 91 -18.39 12.66 15.08
CA GLU A 91 -18.28 11.57 16.05
C GLU A 91 -17.23 10.56 15.55
N PHE A 92 -16.32 10.20 16.45
CA PHE A 92 -15.24 9.26 16.17
C PHE A 92 -15.46 7.99 16.98
N TYR A 93 -15.61 6.88 16.28
CA TYR A 93 -15.72 5.56 16.85
C TYR A 93 -14.45 4.78 16.55
N VAL A 94 -13.93 4.07 17.55
CA VAL A 94 -12.79 3.15 17.41
C VAL A 94 -13.23 1.78 17.91
N ASN A 95 -13.10 0.74 17.10
CA ASN A 95 -13.62 -0.60 17.38
C ASN A 95 -15.11 -0.58 17.82
N ARG A 96 -15.92 0.26 17.17
CA ARG A 96 -17.35 0.47 17.44
C ARG A 96 -17.68 1.16 18.77
N GLU A 97 -16.69 1.66 19.50
CA GLU A 97 -16.90 2.47 20.71
C GLU A 97 -16.74 3.95 20.41
N LEU A 98 -17.72 4.77 20.81
CA LEU A 98 -17.61 6.23 20.69
C LEU A 98 -16.47 6.72 21.58
N ARG A 99 -15.50 7.40 20.99
CA ARG A 99 -14.33 7.95 21.69
C ARG A 99 -14.38 9.47 21.84
N SER A 100 -14.89 10.16 20.82
CA SER A 100 -14.92 11.62 20.82
C SER A 100 -16.09 12.15 20.02
N THR A 101 -16.65 13.26 20.52
CA THR A 101 -17.64 14.08 19.82
C THR A 101 -17.11 15.49 19.76
N GLN A 102 -17.05 16.06 18.56
CA GLN A 102 -16.53 17.40 18.32
C GLN A 102 -17.50 18.20 17.46
N TYR A 103 -17.55 19.50 17.68
CA TYR A 103 -18.40 20.41 16.92
C TYR A 103 -17.51 21.41 16.20
N ARG A 104 -17.84 21.68 14.94
CA ARG A 104 -17.16 22.69 14.14
C ARG A 104 -18.14 23.70 13.60
N SER A 105 -17.87 24.96 13.91
CA SER A 105 -18.59 26.13 13.36
C SER A 105 -17.88 26.67 12.13
N THR A 106 -18.60 27.42 11.29
CA THR A 106 -18.04 28.18 10.15
C THR A 106 -16.87 29.09 10.50
N GLY A 107 -16.88 29.71 11.68
CA GLY A 107 -15.83 30.63 12.13
C GLY A 107 -14.52 29.97 12.57
N LEU A 108 -14.46 28.64 12.65
CA LEU A 108 -13.27 27.86 13.04
C LEU A 108 -13.02 26.78 11.98
N PRO A 109 -12.51 27.16 10.79
CA PRO A 109 -12.23 26.22 9.72
C PRO A 109 -11.03 25.32 10.06
N GLY A 110 -11.09 24.08 9.58
CA GLY A 110 -10.03 23.09 9.76
C GLY A 110 -10.55 21.68 10.02
N ALA A 111 -9.66 20.70 9.90
CA ALA A 111 -9.92 19.32 10.27
C ALA A 111 -10.02 19.19 11.79
N VAL A 112 -10.96 18.37 12.24
CA VAL A 112 -11.07 17.92 13.64
C VAL A 112 -10.49 16.51 13.75
N GLY A 113 -10.08 16.09 14.94
CA GLY A 113 -9.44 14.78 15.02
C GLY A 113 -9.34 14.17 16.40
N LEU A 114 -8.99 12.88 16.40
CA LEU A 114 -8.81 12.05 17.58
C LEU A 114 -7.42 11.42 17.53
N ASP A 115 -6.68 11.58 18.62
CA ASP A 115 -5.45 10.84 18.86
C ASP A 115 -5.81 9.51 19.56
N VAL A 116 -5.50 8.38 18.94
CA VAL A 116 -5.74 7.03 19.45
C VAL A 116 -4.42 6.45 19.95
N GLY A 117 -4.27 6.38 21.27
CA GLY A 117 -3.12 5.73 21.90
C GLY A 117 -3.27 4.20 21.96
N THR A 118 -2.15 3.52 22.21
CA THR A 118 -2.13 2.05 22.41
C THR A 118 -3.00 1.55 23.57
N ASP A 119 -3.34 2.41 24.52
CA ASP A 119 -4.28 2.15 25.61
C ASP A 119 -5.74 2.09 25.15
N VAL A 120 -6.07 2.75 24.04
CA VAL A 120 -7.41 2.81 23.45
C VAL A 120 -7.61 1.68 22.44
N ALA A 121 -6.63 1.49 21.55
CA ALA A 121 -6.64 0.42 20.55
C ALA A 121 -5.22 0.10 20.08
N THR A 122 -4.93 -1.19 19.93
CA THR A 122 -3.70 -1.67 19.29
C THR A 122 -3.91 -1.78 17.79
N LEU A 123 -2.96 -1.29 17.00
CA LEU A 123 -3.01 -1.42 15.55
C LEU A 123 -2.88 -2.91 15.12
N PRO A 124 -3.58 -3.35 14.07
CA PRO A 124 -4.58 -2.57 13.31
C PRO A 124 -5.93 -2.49 14.05
N PHE A 125 -6.64 -1.37 13.87
CA PHE A 125 -7.98 -1.18 14.43
C PHE A 125 -8.94 -0.56 13.42
N ASN A 126 -10.23 -0.82 13.60
CA ASN A 126 -11.27 -0.24 12.77
C ASN A 126 -11.73 1.09 13.37
N TYR A 127 -12.07 2.05 12.51
CA TYR A 127 -12.67 3.30 12.92
C TYR A 127 -13.90 3.64 12.08
N THR A 128 -14.81 4.39 12.67
CA THR A 128 -15.94 4.99 11.97
C THR A 128 -15.96 6.46 12.32
N VAL A 129 -16.04 7.32 11.31
CA VAL A 129 -16.26 8.76 11.49
C VAL A 129 -17.63 9.09 10.94
N THR A 130 -18.44 9.71 11.78
CA THR A 130 -19.76 10.20 11.39
C THR A 130 -19.73 11.73 11.43
N VAL A 131 -20.20 12.38 10.38
CA VAL A 131 -20.44 13.82 10.39
C VAL A 131 -21.90 14.11 10.12
N ALA A 132 -22.50 15.00 10.91
CA ALA A 132 -23.87 15.45 10.75
C ALA A 132 -23.95 16.97 10.76
N THR A 133 -24.75 17.54 9.87
CA THR A 133 -25.07 18.97 9.93
C THR A 133 -26.29 19.20 10.81
N ILE A 134 -26.17 20.13 11.75
CA ILE A 134 -27.21 20.42 12.73
C ILE A 134 -28.01 21.63 12.26
N THR A 135 -29.20 21.39 11.73
CA THR A 135 -30.10 22.49 11.36
C THR A 135 -30.92 22.97 12.57
N PRO A 136 -31.45 24.21 12.56
CA PRO A 136 -32.29 24.75 13.63
C PRO A 136 -33.57 23.94 13.88
N ASN A 137 -34.05 23.23 12.86
CA ASN A 137 -35.27 22.41 12.94
C ASN A 137 -35.02 21.02 13.54
N GLY A 138 -33.77 20.69 13.88
CA GLY A 138 -33.40 19.38 14.43
C GLY A 138 -33.16 18.30 13.38
N ASP A 139 -33.25 18.63 12.08
CA ASP A 139 -32.89 17.69 11.01
C ASP A 139 -31.37 17.47 11.01
N LEU A 140 -30.96 16.20 10.98
CA LEU A 140 -29.56 15.76 10.93
C LEU A 140 -29.27 15.09 9.58
N PHE A 141 -28.57 15.81 8.71
CA PHE A 141 -28.05 15.23 7.47
C PHE A 141 -26.68 14.63 7.73
N THR A 142 -26.59 13.31 7.63
CA THR A 142 -25.45 12.54 8.13
C THR A 142 -24.71 11.84 6.99
N THR A 143 -23.38 11.81 7.12
CA THR A 143 -22.47 11.02 6.30
C THR A 143 -21.61 10.18 7.23
N VAL A 144 -21.50 8.89 6.91
CA VAL A 144 -20.70 7.93 7.68
C VAL A 144 -19.56 7.44 6.80
N LEU A 145 -18.36 7.42 7.35
CA LEU A 145 -17.17 6.84 6.74
C LEU A 145 -16.59 5.78 7.66
N GLU A 146 -16.52 4.55 7.16
CA GLU A 146 -15.85 3.44 7.84
C GLU A 146 -14.47 3.21 7.25
N GLY A 147 -13.47 2.97 8.09
CA GLY A 147 -12.10 2.70 7.65
C GLY A 147 -11.33 1.87 8.67
N ALA A 148 -10.07 1.58 8.33
CA ALA A 148 -9.15 0.89 9.22
C ALA A 148 -7.84 1.68 9.30
N ALA A 149 -7.31 1.76 10.51
CA ALA A 149 -6.01 2.31 10.78
C ALA A 149 -5.05 1.17 11.06
N PHE A 150 -3.86 1.30 10.53
CA PHE A 150 -2.82 0.32 10.70
C PHE A 150 -1.51 1.05 10.96
N ALA A 151 -0.44 0.31 11.27
CA ALA A 151 0.77 0.94 11.76
C ALA A 151 1.52 1.83 10.72
N SER A 152 1.04 2.03 9.46
CA SER A 152 1.84 2.21 8.19
C SER A 152 1.22 2.17 6.80
N SER A 153 0.95 3.29 6.15
CA SER A 153 1.05 3.23 4.68
C SER A 153 2.54 3.24 4.31
N LEU A 154 3.13 2.10 3.91
CA LEU A 154 4.50 2.05 3.39
C LEU A 154 4.46 2.49 1.92
N ARG A 155 4.58 3.80 1.72
CA ARG A 155 4.93 4.39 0.43
C ARG A 155 6.45 4.46 0.37
N GLY A 156 7.03 3.70 -0.54
CA GLY A 156 8.45 3.79 -0.90
C GLY A 156 8.59 4.55 -2.21
N VAL A 157 9.62 5.36 -2.34
CA VAL A 157 10.02 5.95 -3.62
C VAL A 157 11.33 5.30 -4.01
N VAL A 158 11.36 4.66 -5.17
CA VAL A 158 12.49 3.88 -5.69
C VAL A 158 12.67 4.16 -7.17
N ASP A 159 13.88 3.98 -7.67
CA ASP A 159 14.12 4.02 -9.11
C ASP A 159 13.93 2.60 -9.66
N CYS A 160 13.13 2.45 -10.72
CA CYS A 160 12.77 1.15 -11.27
C CYS A 160 13.31 0.99 -12.71
N THR A 161 13.79 -0.21 -13.00
CA THR A 161 14.15 -0.66 -14.34
C THR A 161 13.35 -1.91 -14.69
N ILE A 162 12.70 -1.90 -15.85
CA ILE A 162 12.06 -3.07 -16.46
C ILE A 162 12.90 -3.48 -17.67
N SER A 163 13.41 -4.71 -17.65
CA SER A 163 14.20 -5.26 -18.75
C SER A 163 13.43 -6.36 -19.47
N PHE A 164 13.34 -6.24 -20.79
CA PHE A 164 12.84 -7.29 -21.68
C PHE A 164 14.00 -7.94 -22.42
N VAL A 165 14.23 -9.22 -22.16
CA VAL A 165 15.16 -10.05 -22.94
C VAL A 165 14.44 -10.49 -24.21
N SER A 166 14.49 -9.64 -25.22
CA SER A 166 13.99 -9.89 -26.57
C SER A 166 15.13 -9.88 -27.59
N ALA A 167 14.84 -9.93 -28.89
CA ALA A 167 15.85 -9.88 -29.94
C ALA A 167 16.73 -8.61 -29.90
N THR A 168 16.27 -7.53 -29.25
CA THR A 168 16.99 -6.25 -29.16
C THR A 168 17.45 -5.89 -27.75
N ASN A 169 17.02 -6.61 -26.71
CA ASN A 169 17.17 -6.26 -25.29
C ASN A 169 16.86 -4.77 -25.00
N SER A 170 15.67 -4.50 -24.48
CA SER A 170 15.26 -3.13 -24.14
C SER A 170 15.10 -3.00 -22.63
N ASP A 171 15.85 -2.07 -22.06
CA ASP A 171 15.72 -1.62 -20.68
C ASP A 171 14.91 -0.33 -20.66
N TYR A 172 13.85 -0.32 -19.85
CA TYR A 172 12.98 0.84 -19.62
C TYR A 172 13.19 1.32 -18.19
N VAL A 173 13.55 2.59 -18.04
CA VAL A 173 13.89 3.17 -16.73
C VAL A 173 12.90 4.26 -16.38
N GLU A 174 12.44 4.23 -15.14
CA GLU A 174 11.67 5.33 -14.55
C GLU A 174 12.21 5.62 -13.14
N ASN A 175 12.37 6.91 -12.85
CA ASN A 175 12.90 7.36 -11.57
C ASN A 175 11.78 7.82 -10.65
N ASN A 176 12.00 7.73 -9.34
CA ASN A 176 11.03 8.15 -8.32
C ASN A 176 9.66 7.44 -8.42
N VAL A 177 9.66 6.14 -8.73
CA VAL A 177 8.44 5.36 -8.78
C VAL A 177 7.93 5.07 -7.37
N GLU A 178 6.65 5.33 -7.16
CA GLU A 178 5.99 5.06 -5.89
C GLU A 178 5.59 3.58 -5.79
N ILE A 179 6.23 2.86 -4.86
CA ILE A 179 5.73 1.56 -4.39
C ILE A 179 4.69 1.83 -3.30
N VAL A 180 3.46 1.41 -3.57
CA VAL A 180 2.35 1.47 -2.64
C VAL A 180 2.08 0.07 -2.15
N GLN A 181 2.43 -0.25 -0.90
CA GLN A 181 1.83 -1.43 -0.27
C GLN A 181 0.30 -1.22 -0.27
N THR A 182 -0.51 -2.24 -0.53
CA THR A 182 -1.97 -2.23 -0.45
C THR A 182 -2.38 -3.39 0.47
N GLY A 183 -3.17 -3.14 1.52
CA GLY A 183 -3.47 -4.17 2.54
C GLY A 183 -2.25 -4.69 3.33
N ASN A 184 -2.39 -5.87 3.94
CA ASN A 184 -1.38 -6.44 4.85
C ASN A 184 -0.13 -7.00 4.13
N SER A 185 -0.28 -7.38 2.87
CA SER A 185 0.71 -8.21 2.18
C SER A 185 0.59 -8.10 0.66
N THR A 186 0.10 -6.98 0.14
CA THR A 186 0.07 -6.75 -1.32
C THR A 186 0.82 -5.47 -1.60
N ILE A 187 1.50 -5.38 -2.72
CA ILE A 187 2.12 -4.17 -3.25
C ILE A 187 1.55 -3.87 -4.61
N ARG A 188 1.47 -2.59 -4.89
CA ARG A 188 1.15 -2.03 -6.17
C ARG A 188 2.26 -1.07 -6.55
N LEU A 189 2.74 -1.20 -7.77
CA LEU A 189 3.74 -0.35 -8.37
C LEU A 189 3.20 0.07 -9.73
N ASP A 190 3.07 1.38 -9.95
CA ASP A 190 2.64 1.95 -11.21
C ASP A 190 3.82 2.72 -11.80
N ILE A 191 4.29 2.29 -12.97
CA ILE A 191 5.38 2.89 -13.73
C ILE A 191 4.77 3.55 -14.96
N PRO A 192 4.48 4.86 -14.90
CA PRO A 192 3.94 5.58 -16.04
C PRO A 192 5.06 5.93 -17.02
N ASN A 193 4.91 5.55 -18.28
CA ASN A 193 5.74 6.05 -19.39
C ASN A 193 7.26 5.89 -19.21
N ALA A 194 7.73 4.76 -18.67
CA ALA A 194 9.16 4.49 -18.59
C ALA A 194 9.78 4.51 -20.00
N GLU A 195 10.88 5.23 -20.15
CA GLU A 195 11.56 5.45 -21.43
C GLU A 195 12.61 4.35 -21.66
N ALA A 196 12.69 3.85 -22.89
CA ALA A 196 13.74 2.92 -23.27
C ALA A 196 15.12 3.62 -23.30
N ILE A 197 16.16 2.96 -22.81
CA ILE A 197 17.53 3.51 -22.82
C ILE A 197 18.08 3.63 -24.26
N SER A 198 17.68 2.71 -25.15
CA SER A 198 18.28 2.52 -26.47
C SER A 198 17.38 2.86 -27.65
N THR A 199 16.09 3.16 -27.41
CA THR A 199 15.09 3.49 -28.42
C THR A 199 14.19 4.64 -27.94
N ASP A 200 13.42 5.25 -28.84
CA ASP A 200 12.42 6.28 -28.48
C ASP A 200 11.07 5.67 -28.04
N ASP A 201 11.10 4.42 -27.54
CA ASP A 201 9.91 3.69 -27.10
C ASP A 201 9.60 4.01 -25.64
N THR A 202 8.32 3.98 -25.30
CA THR A 202 7.85 4.14 -23.91
C THR A 202 6.99 2.95 -23.51
N ILE A 203 6.97 2.64 -22.22
CA ILE A 203 6.14 1.58 -21.67
C ILE A 203 5.36 2.08 -20.46
N GLU A 204 4.08 1.72 -20.39
CA GLU A 204 3.31 1.81 -19.16
C GLU A 204 3.27 0.43 -18.51
N ALA A 205 3.54 0.37 -17.22
CA ALA A 205 3.53 -0.88 -16.48
C ALA A 205 2.85 -0.75 -15.12
N THR A 206 2.01 -1.72 -14.78
CA THR A 206 1.40 -1.86 -13.46
C THR A 206 1.74 -3.24 -12.92
N LEU A 207 2.41 -3.27 -11.78
CA LEU A 207 2.67 -4.48 -11.01
C LEU A 207 1.72 -4.54 -9.81
N VAL A 208 1.12 -5.70 -9.60
CA VAL A 208 0.43 -6.05 -8.36
C VAL A 208 0.99 -7.37 -7.84
N ALA A 209 1.64 -7.36 -6.67
CA ALA A 209 2.27 -8.55 -6.09
C ALA A 209 1.90 -8.76 -4.63
N SER A 210 1.71 -10.02 -4.23
CA SER A 210 1.54 -10.42 -2.84
C SER A 210 2.90 -10.71 -2.21
N ILE A 211 3.14 -10.20 -1.00
CA ILE A 211 4.38 -10.35 -0.23
C ILE A 211 4.18 -11.40 0.86
N SER A 212 5.15 -12.31 0.99
CA SER A 212 5.22 -13.26 2.11
C SER A 212 6.62 -13.25 2.70
N GLY A 213 6.87 -12.39 3.69
CA GLY A 213 8.20 -12.20 4.25
C GLY A 213 9.08 -11.41 3.28
N GLU A 214 10.18 -12.01 2.84
CA GLU A 214 11.15 -11.39 1.91
C GLU A 214 10.86 -11.76 0.43
N THR A 215 9.77 -12.46 0.16
CA THR A 215 9.39 -12.86 -1.20
C THR A 215 8.15 -12.14 -1.68
N ALA A 216 8.05 -11.93 -3.00
CA ALA A 216 6.85 -11.43 -3.65
C ALA A 216 6.50 -12.22 -4.90
N ASP A 217 5.19 -12.42 -5.10
CA ASP A 217 4.60 -13.11 -6.26
C ASP A 217 3.45 -12.28 -6.81
N GLY A 218 3.43 -12.02 -8.11
CA GLY A 218 2.47 -11.07 -8.67
C GLY A 218 2.27 -11.15 -10.17
N THR A 219 1.54 -10.15 -10.65
CA THR A 219 1.24 -9.95 -12.06
C THR A 219 1.72 -8.57 -12.47
N LEU A 220 2.60 -8.54 -13.48
CA LEU A 220 2.99 -7.35 -14.21
C LEU A 220 2.13 -7.23 -15.45
N VAL A 221 1.42 -6.12 -15.60
CA VAL A 221 0.71 -5.74 -16.82
C VAL A 221 1.50 -4.63 -17.50
N THR A 222 1.80 -4.79 -18.78
CA THR A 222 2.58 -3.83 -19.56
C THR A 222 1.90 -3.46 -20.87
N GLU A 223 2.00 -2.20 -21.28
CA GLU A 223 1.57 -1.68 -22.57
C GLU A 223 2.74 -0.94 -23.22
N LEU A 224 3.21 -1.44 -24.37
CA LEU A 224 4.28 -0.77 -25.12
C LEU A 224 3.67 0.29 -26.03
N ASN A 225 3.81 1.53 -25.62
CA ASN A 225 3.47 2.68 -26.44
C ASN A 225 4.40 2.69 -27.67
N ASN A 226 3.83 2.96 -28.85
CA ASN A 226 4.49 2.96 -30.17
C ASN A 226 4.80 1.60 -30.83
N ILE A 227 4.76 0.47 -30.11
CA ILE A 227 5.00 -0.88 -30.71
C ILE A 227 3.72 -1.72 -30.76
N SER A 228 2.93 -1.76 -29.70
CA SER A 228 1.74 -2.61 -29.61
C SER A 228 0.71 -2.04 -28.65
N SER A 229 -0.50 -1.77 -29.14
CA SER A 229 -1.66 -1.33 -28.33
C SER A 229 -2.31 -2.45 -27.52
N SER A 230 -1.63 -3.58 -27.32
CA SER A 230 -2.17 -4.71 -26.56
C SER A 230 -1.46 -4.83 -25.22
N MET A 231 -2.24 -4.76 -24.15
CA MET A 231 -1.77 -5.04 -22.80
C MET A 231 -1.30 -6.50 -22.71
N GLN A 232 -0.07 -6.69 -22.24
CA GLN A 232 0.50 -8.00 -21.94
C GLN A 232 0.51 -8.21 -20.43
N SER A 233 0.10 -9.40 -19.98
CA SER A 233 0.07 -9.78 -18.57
C SER A 233 1.04 -10.92 -18.33
N ASN A 234 1.97 -10.72 -17.40
CA ASN A 234 3.05 -11.64 -17.08
C ASN A 234 3.10 -11.91 -15.57
N THR A 235 3.15 -13.19 -15.20
CA THR A 235 3.37 -13.59 -13.81
C THR A 235 4.84 -13.45 -13.46
N VAL A 236 5.13 -12.77 -12.36
CA VAL A 236 6.49 -12.50 -11.89
C VAL A 236 6.64 -12.88 -10.43
N SER A 237 7.82 -13.31 -10.03
CA SER A 237 8.15 -13.62 -8.64
C SER A 237 9.59 -13.27 -8.30
N GLY A 238 9.88 -13.10 -7.02
CA GLY A 238 11.21 -12.77 -6.55
C GLY A 238 11.25 -12.26 -5.12
N SER A 239 12.08 -11.25 -4.88
CA SER A 239 12.45 -10.78 -3.55
C SER A 239 12.04 -9.34 -3.29
N VAL A 240 11.74 -9.05 -2.03
CA VAL A 240 11.44 -7.71 -1.52
C VAL A 240 12.36 -7.41 -0.36
N THR A 241 13.03 -6.27 -0.42
CA THR A 241 13.75 -5.72 0.72
C THR A 241 12.91 -4.63 1.36
N SER A 242 12.62 -4.80 2.64
CA SER A 242 11.86 -3.83 3.43
C SER A 242 12.70 -3.28 4.58
N SER A 243 12.47 -2.01 4.89
CA SER A 243 13.02 -1.30 6.04
C SER A 243 11.89 -0.88 6.99
N SER A 244 12.22 -0.25 8.11
CA SER A 244 11.23 0.35 9.01
C SER A 244 10.40 1.45 8.36
N THR A 245 10.86 2.04 7.25
CA THR A 245 10.20 3.15 6.56
C THR A 245 9.47 2.74 5.28
N GLY A 246 9.64 1.50 4.81
CA GLY A 246 8.98 1.02 3.60
C GLY A 246 9.77 -0.02 2.84
N ILE A 247 9.23 -0.42 1.70
CA ILE A 247 9.96 -1.22 0.72
C ILE A 247 11.05 -0.33 0.13
N THR A 248 12.28 -0.80 0.23
CA THR A 248 13.47 -0.09 -0.27
C THR A 248 14.00 -0.71 -1.54
N ALA A 249 13.71 -1.99 -1.80
CA ALA A 249 14.07 -2.62 -3.06
C ALA A 249 13.11 -3.75 -3.42
N LEU A 250 12.97 -3.98 -4.72
CA LEU A 250 12.16 -5.03 -5.32
C LEU A 250 12.94 -5.67 -6.47
N SER A 251 13.03 -6.99 -6.50
CA SER A 251 13.62 -7.70 -7.64
C SER A 251 12.73 -8.88 -8.01
N LEU A 252 12.08 -8.80 -9.18
CA LEU A 252 11.13 -9.79 -9.68
C LEU A 252 11.52 -10.23 -11.09
N ALA A 253 11.22 -11.48 -11.43
CA ALA A 253 11.38 -12.00 -12.78
C ALA A 253 10.23 -12.95 -13.12
N ASN A 254 9.93 -13.09 -14.41
CA ASN A 254 9.10 -14.20 -14.85
C ASN A 254 9.92 -15.50 -14.91
N SER A 255 9.23 -16.64 -15.05
CA SER A 255 9.85 -17.96 -14.93
C SER A 255 10.92 -18.26 -15.98
N ASP A 256 10.85 -17.63 -17.15
CA ASP A 256 11.82 -17.81 -18.24
C ASP A 256 12.91 -16.73 -18.27
N GLY A 257 12.85 -15.74 -17.36
CA GLY A 257 13.80 -14.63 -17.28
C GLY A 257 13.71 -13.64 -18.43
N SER A 258 12.67 -13.74 -19.28
CA SER A 258 12.48 -12.80 -20.38
C SER A 258 12.03 -11.41 -19.92
N ILE A 259 11.49 -11.29 -18.71
CA ILE A 259 11.10 -10.03 -18.10
C ILE A 259 11.67 -10.00 -16.69
N THR A 260 12.39 -8.91 -16.38
CA THR A 260 12.87 -8.64 -15.02
C THR A 260 12.51 -7.22 -14.61
N ILE A 261 12.19 -7.05 -13.33
CA ILE A 261 11.91 -5.77 -12.69
C ILE A 261 12.90 -5.63 -11.55
N SER A 262 13.64 -4.53 -11.55
CA SER A 262 14.56 -4.17 -10.47
C SER A 262 14.27 -2.76 -10.01
N CYS A 263 13.88 -2.58 -8.76
CA CYS A 263 13.71 -1.28 -8.14
C CYS A 263 14.61 -1.15 -6.91
N SER A 264 15.26 -0.01 -6.74
CA SER A 264 16.17 0.29 -5.62
C SER A 264 16.25 1.77 -5.27
#